data_AF-A0ABD3S4R2-F1
#
_entry.id   AF-A0ABD3S4R2-F1
#
_cell.length_a   1.000
_cell.length_b   1.000
_cell.length_c   1.000
_cell.angle_alpha   90.00
_cell.angle_beta   90.00
_cell.angle_gamma   90.00
#
_symmetry.space_group_name_H-M   'P 1'
#
loop_
_entity.id
_entity.type
_entity.pdbx_description
1 polymer ?
#
loop_
_entity_poly.entity_id
_entity_poly.type
_entity_poly.pdbx_seq_one_letter_code
_entity_poly.pdbx_strand_id
1 'polypeptide(L)'
;MGLFDLEKHFAFYGAYHSNPTNIVIHMIFVWPILFTALVLLYFTPPLFKFSSIELGDQSVLILNYGFFLTIIYALYYVGLDKKAGFLAAFLCLICWVGSSFLAHRLGYTLAWKNLALPYVLLKEKLHVWGKCCERAIPNFVYQKGYSCKSLFCLYWGLLVVLVSQLICWTGQFIGHGVFEVIKRAPALLDNLAQAFLMAPFFVLLEGLQSAFGYEPYPGFHARVKAKVDAEIKEWKDKKQNKLS
;
A
#
# COMPACT_ATOMS: atom_id res chain seq x y z
N MET A 1 24.15 7.83 -1.35
CA MET A 1 24.29 6.50 -0.70
C MET A 1 24.31 5.46 -1.80
N GLY A 2 25.00 4.33 -1.62
CA GLY A 2 24.89 3.23 -2.58
C GLY A 2 23.44 2.72 -2.62
N LEU A 3 22.92 2.39 -3.80
CA LEU A 3 21.52 1.95 -3.96
C LEU A 3 21.17 0.73 -3.08
N PHE A 4 22.15 -0.15 -2.87
CA PHE A 4 22.03 -1.40 -2.10
C PHE A 4 22.86 -1.38 -0.81
N ASP A 5 23.19 -0.20 -0.27
CA ASP A 5 23.90 -0.07 1.01
C ASP A 5 22.94 -0.29 2.17
N LEU A 6 22.70 -1.56 2.49
CA LEU A 6 21.73 -1.97 3.51
C LEU A 6 22.01 -1.35 4.88
N GLU A 7 23.26 -1.36 5.36
CA GLU A 7 23.60 -0.80 6.67
C GLU A 7 23.25 0.67 6.75
N LYS A 8 23.58 1.44 5.71
CA LYS A 8 23.38 2.88 5.73
C LYS A 8 21.89 3.22 5.64
N HIS A 9 21.14 2.53 4.78
CA HIS A 9 19.71 2.77 4.67
C HIS A 9 18.95 2.32 5.92
N PHE A 10 19.34 1.19 6.53
CA PHE A 10 18.70 0.71 7.75
C PHE A 10 19.09 1.53 8.99
N ALA A 11 20.32 2.05 9.05
CA ALA A 11 20.72 3.01 10.08
C ALA A 11 19.94 4.32 9.94
N PHE A 12 19.77 4.82 8.72
CA PHE A 12 18.93 5.99 8.48
C PHE A 12 17.49 5.74 8.94
N TYR A 13 16.93 4.56 8.69
CA TYR A 13 15.62 4.17 9.24
C TYR A 13 15.62 4.19 10.78
N GLY A 14 16.58 3.52 11.43
CA GLY A 14 16.67 3.44 12.89
C GLY A 14 16.87 4.80 13.58
N ALA A 15 17.51 5.76 12.92
CA ALA A 15 17.69 7.12 13.44
C ALA A 15 16.36 7.92 13.57
N TYR A 16 15.31 7.50 12.85
CA TYR A 16 13.97 8.11 12.91
C TYR A 16 12.95 7.24 13.64
N HIS A 17 13.31 6.01 14.00
CA HIS A 17 12.43 5.03 14.65
C HIS A 17 13.13 4.47 15.88
N SER A 18 13.31 5.33 16.88
CA SER A 18 14.00 4.99 18.13
C SER A 18 13.04 4.52 19.22
N ASN A 19 11.75 4.88 19.11
CA ASN A 19 10.74 4.54 20.10
C ASN A 19 10.09 3.18 19.77
N PRO A 20 10.07 2.21 20.70
CA PRO A 20 9.50 0.88 20.44
C PRO A 20 8.01 0.93 20.06
N THR A 21 7.24 1.87 20.63
CA THR A 21 5.83 2.06 20.26
C THR A 21 5.70 2.51 18.80
N ASN A 22 6.56 3.41 18.34
CA ASN A 22 6.55 3.85 16.95
C ASN A 22 6.92 2.69 16.01
N ILE A 23 7.95 1.93 16.33
CA ILE A 23 8.34 0.74 15.55
C ILE A 23 7.17 -0.25 15.44
N VAL A 24 6.45 -0.52 16.54
CA VAL A 24 5.26 -1.40 16.52
C VAL A 24 4.15 -0.85 15.63
N ILE A 25 3.87 0.45 15.70
CA ILE A 25 2.89 1.12 14.82
C ILE A 25 3.29 0.91 13.34
N HIS A 26 4.57 1.08 13.00
CA HIS A 26 5.10 0.81 11.66
C HIS A 26 4.96 -0.65 11.25
N MET A 27 5.34 -1.60 12.11
CA MET A 27 5.20 -3.04 11.84
C MET A 27 3.74 -3.43 11.54
N ILE A 28 2.76 -2.86 12.25
CA ILE A 28 1.35 -3.18 12.10
C ILE A 28 0.75 -2.59 10.81
N PHE A 29 1.07 -1.34 10.47
CA PHE A 29 0.34 -0.61 9.42
C PHE A 29 1.03 -0.61 8.04
N VAL A 30 2.34 -0.82 7.95
CA VAL A 30 3.06 -0.75 6.65
C VAL A 30 2.57 -1.83 5.67
N TRP A 31 2.40 -3.08 6.12
CA TRP A 31 1.92 -4.17 5.25
C TRP A 31 0.46 -4.00 4.80
N PRO A 32 -0.50 -3.63 5.68
CA PRO A 32 -1.84 -3.23 5.25
C PRO A 32 -1.87 -2.08 4.25
N ILE A 33 -1.00 -1.06 4.40
CA ILE A 33 -0.88 0.04 3.44
C ILE A 33 -0.47 -0.48 2.07
N LEU A 34 0.57 -1.33 1.99
CA LEU A 34 0.99 -1.95 0.73
C LEU A 34 -0.14 -2.79 0.12
N PHE A 35 -0.79 -3.62 0.92
CA PHE A 35 -1.87 -4.49 0.47
C PHE A 35 -3.05 -3.71 -0.11
N THR A 36 -3.54 -2.70 0.62
CA THR A 36 -4.66 -1.87 0.17
C THR A 36 -4.28 -0.98 -1.01
N ALA A 37 -3.02 -0.56 -1.13
CA ALA A 37 -2.53 0.13 -2.32
C ALA A 37 -2.55 -0.79 -3.56
N LEU A 38 -2.15 -2.06 -3.41
CA LEU A 38 -2.25 -3.05 -4.49
C LEU A 38 -3.70 -3.35 -4.89
N VAL A 39 -4.65 -3.33 -3.95
CA VAL A 39 -6.10 -3.40 -4.27
C VAL A 39 -6.53 -2.23 -5.14
N LEU A 40 -6.09 -1.01 -4.82
CA LEU A 40 -6.39 0.18 -5.64
C LEU A 40 -5.75 0.09 -7.03
N LEU A 41 -4.49 -0.35 -7.10
CA LEU A 41 -3.77 -0.52 -8.36
C LEU A 41 -4.36 -1.62 -9.25
N TYR A 42 -5.09 -2.59 -8.68
CA TYR A 42 -5.78 -3.63 -9.45
C TYR A 42 -6.74 -3.04 -10.50
N PHE A 43 -7.40 -1.92 -10.18
CA PHE A 43 -8.35 -1.25 -11.08
C PHE A 43 -7.68 -0.42 -12.18
N THR A 44 -6.36 -0.43 -12.28
CA THR A 44 -5.65 0.22 -13.40
C THR A 44 -5.72 -0.64 -14.67
N PRO A 45 -5.72 -0.01 -15.87
CA PRO A 45 -5.75 -0.75 -17.12
C PRO A 45 -4.59 -1.75 -17.22
N PRO A 46 -4.82 -2.91 -17.87
CA PRO A 46 -3.74 -3.85 -18.12
C PRO A 46 -2.70 -3.25 -19.07
N LEU A 47 -1.42 -3.57 -18.86
CA LEU A 47 -0.32 -2.93 -19.59
C LEU A 47 -0.01 -3.62 -20.92
N PHE A 48 -0.41 -4.88 -21.07
CA PHE A 48 -0.21 -5.68 -22.27
C PHE A 48 -1.54 -6.24 -22.76
N LYS A 49 -1.66 -6.51 -24.07
CA LYS A 49 -2.87 -7.13 -24.64
C LYS A 49 -3.13 -8.55 -24.10
N PHE A 50 -2.09 -9.24 -23.64
CA PHE A 50 -2.14 -10.60 -23.05
C PHE A 50 -1.70 -10.59 -21.58
N SER A 51 -2.27 -9.68 -20.79
CA SER A 51 -1.88 -9.42 -19.41
C SER A 51 -2.70 -10.17 -18.36
N SER A 52 -3.79 -10.84 -18.73
CA SER A 52 -4.58 -11.62 -17.78
C SER A 52 -4.00 -13.02 -17.67
N ILE A 53 -3.63 -13.42 -16.46
CA ILE A 53 -3.31 -14.82 -16.16
C ILE A 53 -4.63 -15.47 -15.76
N GLU A 54 -5.06 -16.44 -16.57
CA GLU A 54 -6.28 -17.21 -16.32
C GLU A 54 -6.00 -18.27 -15.25
N LEU A 55 -6.81 -18.25 -14.19
CA LEU A 55 -6.80 -19.29 -13.17
C LEU A 55 -8.14 -20.01 -13.21
N GLY A 56 -8.18 -21.10 -13.98
CA GLY A 56 -9.44 -21.71 -14.40
C GLY A 56 -10.19 -20.78 -15.35
N ASP A 57 -11.51 -20.65 -15.18
CA ASP A 57 -12.37 -19.82 -16.04
C ASP A 57 -12.36 -18.32 -15.68
N GLN A 58 -11.43 -17.87 -14.84
CA GLN A 58 -11.44 -16.53 -14.25
C GLN A 58 -10.10 -15.83 -14.44
N SER A 59 -10.13 -14.63 -15.01
CA SER A 59 -8.97 -13.74 -15.15
C SER A 59 -8.78 -12.89 -13.88
N VAL A 60 -8.33 -13.54 -12.81
CA VAL A 60 -8.15 -12.90 -11.49
C VAL A 60 -6.84 -12.12 -11.42
N LEU A 61 -5.77 -12.62 -12.03
CA LEU A 61 -4.45 -12.01 -11.94
C LEU A 61 -4.19 -11.15 -13.19
N ILE A 62 -3.98 -9.85 -12.99
CA ILE A 62 -3.77 -8.88 -14.08
C ILE A 62 -2.37 -8.29 -13.99
N LEU A 63 -1.62 -8.36 -15.09
CA LEU A 63 -0.33 -7.71 -15.27
C LEU A 63 -0.52 -6.21 -15.53
N ASN A 64 -0.75 -5.47 -14.45
CA ASN A 64 -0.92 -4.01 -14.42
C ASN A 64 0.19 -3.35 -13.58
N TYR A 65 0.04 -2.06 -13.24
CA TYR A 65 1.01 -1.34 -12.42
C TYR A 65 1.26 -1.99 -11.05
N GLY A 66 0.24 -2.64 -10.46
CA GLY A 66 0.39 -3.39 -9.21
C GLY A 66 1.38 -4.54 -9.33
N PHE A 67 1.28 -5.32 -10.41
CA PHE A 67 2.24 -6.41 -10.68
C PHE A 67 3.67 -5.89 -10.83
N PHE A 68 3.88 -4.84 -11.64
CA PHE A 68 5.21 -4.27 -11.83
C PHE A 68 5.79 -3.73 -10.52
N LEU A 69 4.98 -3.06 -9.71
CA LEU A 69 5.40 -2.59 -8.39
C LEU A 69 5.87 -3.76 -7.52
N THR A 70 5.12 -4.87 -7.50
CA THR A 70 5.50 -6.09 -6.78
C THR A 70 6.82 -6.67 -7.26
N ILE A 71 7.07 -6.72 -8.57
CA ILE A 71 8.35 -7.19 -9.13
C ILE A 71 9.50 -6.27 -8.75
N ILE A 72 9.31 -4.94 -8.81
CA ILE A 72 10.31 -3.97 -8.38
C ILE A 72 10.67 -4.18 -6.91
N TYR A 73 9.66 -4.32 -6.04
CA TYR A 73 9.87 -4.57 -4.61
C TYR A 73 10.62 -5.89 -4.39
N ALA A 74 10.19 -6.98 -5.03
CA ALA A 74 10.82 -8.29 -4.90
C ALA A 74 12.30 -8.27 -5.31
N LEU A 75 12.62 -7.72 -6.49
CA LEU A 75 14.01 -7.65 -6.98
C LEU A 75 14.86 -6.74 -6.11
N TYR A 76 14.32 -5.59 -5.69
CA TYR A 76 15.04 -4.65 -4.84
C TYR A 76 15.38 -5.29 -3.48
N TYR A 77 14.42 -5.97 -2.85
CA TYR A 77 14.62 -6.61 -1.54
C TYR A 77 15.61 -7.76 -1.59
N VAL A 78 15.54 -8.62 -2.62
CA VAL A 78 16.55 -9.66 -2.88
C VAL A 78 17.93 -9.06 -3.19
N GLY A 79 17.98 -7.82 -3.69
CA GLY A 79 19.21 -7.05 -3.87
C GLY A 79 19.83 -6.57 -2.54
N LEU A 80 19.01 -6.22 -1.55
CA LEU A 80 19.45 -5.72 -0.24
C LEU A 80 20.02 -6.83 0.66
N ASP A 81 19.31 -7.94 0.76
CA ASP A 81 19.75 -9.13 1.51
C ASP A 81 19.13 -10.37 0.88
N LYS A 82 19.89 -11.45 0.70
CA LYS A 82 19.37 -12.62 -0.01
C LYS A 82 18.28 -13.33 0.80
N LYS A 83 18.51 -13.62 2.08
CA LYS A 83 17.57 -14.45 2.86
C LYS A 83 16.31 -13.67 3.25
N ALA A 84 16.46 -12.50 3.88
CA ALA A 84 15.32 -11.66 4.23
C ALA A 84 14.64 -11.10 2.97
N GLY A 85 15.41 -10.82 1.91
CA GLY A 85 14.86 -10.35 0.64
C GLY A 85 14.00 -11.37 -0.06
N PHE A 86 14.36 -12.67 -0.07
CA PHE A 86 13.48 -13.71 -0.60
C PHE A 86 12.19 -13.85 0.21
N LEU A 87 12.27 -13.76 1.54
CA LEU A 87 11.08 -13.75 2.38
C LEU A 87 10.19 -12.53 2.08
N ALA A 88 10.78 -11.34 1.98
CA ALA A 88 10.06 -10.12 1.65
C ALA A 88 9.41 -10.19 0.26
N ALA A 89 10.13 -10.70 -0.74
CA ALA A 89 9.62 -10.92 -2.08
C ALA A 89 8.41 -11.87 -2.08
N PHE A 90 8.49 -12.96 -1.30
CA PHE A 90 7.38 -13.90 -1.15
C PHE A 90 6.15 -13.24 -0.49
N LEU A 91 6.35 -12.43 0.55
CA LEU A 91 5.27 -11.66 1.17
C LEU A 91 4.65 -10.64 0.21
N CYS A 92 5.46 -9.90 -0.57
CA CYS A 92 4.96 -8.99 -1.59
C CYS A 92 4.13 -9.73 -2.65
N LEU A 93 4.54 -10.94 -3.06
CA LEU A 93 3.79 -11.78 -3.98
C LEU A 93 2.45 -12.22 -3.39
N ILE A 94 2.43 -12.68 -2.13
CA ILE A 94 1.18 -13.01 -1.41
C ILE A 94 0.27 -11.78 -1.35
N CYS A 95 0.81 -10.60 -1.03
CA CYS A 95 0.03 -9.37 -0.99
C CYS A 95 -0.59 -9.06 -2.35
N TRP A 96 0.15 -9.19 -3.45
CA TRP A 96 -0.36 -8.94 -4.80
C TRP A 96 -1.42 -9.95 -5.23
N VAL A 97 -1.19 -11.25 -4.98
CA VAL A 97 -2.16 -12.29 -5.28
C VAL A 97 -3.43 -12.08 -4.46
N GLY A 98 -3.29 -11.94 -3.14
CA GLY A 98 -4.41 -11.71 -2.22
C GLY A 98 -5.18 -10.44 -2.54
N SER A 99 -4.49 -9.34 -2.85
CA SER A 99 -5.15 -8.09 -3.24
C SER A 99 -5.89 -8.23 -4.56
N SER A 100 -5.35 -9.00 -5.51
CA SER A 100 -6.01 -9.27 -6.80
C SER A 100 -7.27 -10.09 -6.62
N PHE A 101 -7.26 -11.14 -5.80
CA PHE A 101 -8.46 -11.91 -5.46
C PHE A 101 -9.53 -11.04 -4.77
N LEU A 102 -9.12 -10.21 -3.81
CA LEU A 102 -10.03 -9.30 -3.12
C LEU A 102 -10.61 -8.27 -4.10
N ALA A 103 -9.76 -7.64 -4.89
CA ALA A 103 -10.15 -6.62 -5.86
C ALA A 103 -11.02 -7.19 -7.00
N HIS A 104 -10.77 -8.42 -7.45
CA HIS A 104 -11.61 -9.10 -8.42
C HIS A 104 -13.03 -9.34 -7.88
N ARG A 105 -13.16 -9.75 -6.60
CA ARG A 105 -14.46 -9.86 -5.92
C ARG A 105 -15.15 -8.50 -5.78
N LEU A 106 -14.39 -7.45 -5.49
CA LEU A 106 -14.88 -6.06 -5.45
C LEU A 106 -15.19 -5.49 -6.86
N GLY A 107 -14.55 -5.99 -7.91
CA GLY A 107 -14.66 -5.52 -9.29
C GLY A 107 -15.82 -6.17 -10.05
N TYR A 108 -16.17 -7.41 -9.72
CA TYR A 108 -17.41 -8.03 -10.21
C TYR A 108 -18.67 -7.23 -9.88
N THR A 109 -18.66 -6.44 -8.80
CA THR A 109 -19.74 -5.51 -8.48
C THR A 109 -19.64 -4.17 -9.23
N LEU A 110 -18.47 -3.84 -9.81
CA LEU A 110 -18.21 -2.63 -10.63
C LEU A 110 -18.52 -2.83 -12.12
N ALA A 111 -18.22 -4.00 -12.70
CA ALA A 111 -18.35 -4.28 -14.13
C ALA A 111 -19.79 -4.16 -14.68
N TRP A 112 -20.81 -4.24 -13.82
CA TRP A 112 -22.20 -3.96 -14.20
C TRP A 112 -22.50 -2.47 -14.46
N LYS A 113 -21.54 -1.55 -14.26
CA LYS A 113 -21.71 -0.11 -14.56
C LYS A 113 -21.53 0.26 -16.03
N ASN A 114 -20.77 -0.50 -16.84
CA ASN A 114 -20.51 -0.12 -18.23
C ASN A 114 -21.60 -0.57 -19.22
N LEU A 115 -22.69 -1.17 -18.73
CA LEU A 115 -23.95 -1.27 -19.47
C LEU A 115 -25.03 -0.31 -18.94
N ALA A 116 -24.71 0.56 -17.96
CA ALA A 116 -25.71 1.42 -17.32
C ALA A 116 -25.10 2.69 -16.69
N LEU A 117 -24.62 3.63 -17.50
CA LEU A 117 -24.74 5.05 -17.13
C LEU A 117 -24.93 5.88 -18.40
N PRO A 118 -26.03 6.66 -18.45
CA PRO A 118 -26.19 7.77 -17.53
C PRO A 118 -27.60 7.84 -16.90
N TYR A 119 -27.79 7.39 -15.66
CA TYR A 119 -29.10 7.55 -15.00
C TYR A 119 -29.05 7.92 -13.51
N VAL A 120 -27.89 7.85 -12.84
CA VAL A 120 -27.84 8.03 -11.38
C VAL A 120 -27.72 9.49 -10.94
N LEU A 121 -27.39 10.43 -11.84
CA LEU A 121 -27.38 11.87 -11.54
C LEU A 121 -28.71 12.60 -11.82
N LEU A 122 -29.77 11.87 -12.21
CA LEU A 122 -31.09 12.46 -12.48
C LEU A 122 -32.19 11.98 -11.51
N LYS A 123 -31.83 11.46 -10.32
CA LYS A 123 -32.82 10.87 -9.41
C LYS A 123 -33.66 11.87 -8.61
N GLU A 124 -33.29 13.15 -8.56
CA GLU A 124 -34.06 14.17 -7.82
C GLU A 124 -34.99 15.06 -8.68
N LYS A 125 -34.92 15.00 -10.03
CA LYS A 125 -35.83 15.79 -10.90
C LYS A 125 -36.79 14.96 -11.76
N LEU A 126 -36.79 13.62 -11.64
CA LEU A 126 -37.56 12.73 -12.51
C LEU A 126 -38.91 12.24 -11.96
N HIS A 127 -39.38 12.76 -10.81
CA HIS A 127 -40.71 12.38 -10.32
C HIS A 127 -41.87 12.99 -11.16
N VAL A 128 -41.58 13.97 -12.02
CA VAL A 128 -42.58 14.67 -12.85
C VAL A 128 -42.59 14.20 -14.31
N TRP A 129 -41.49 13.61 -14.82
CA TRP A 129 -41.36 13.23 -16.23
C TRP A 129 -41.65 11.75 -16.54
N GLY A 130 -41.85 10.93 -15.51
CA GLY A 130 -42.09 9.48 -15.65
C GLY A 130 -43.35 9.08 -16.43
N LYS A 131 -44.30 10.00 -16.65
CA LYS A 131 -45.52 9.75 -17.45
C LYS A 131 -45.46 10.26 -18.89
N CYS A 132 -44.43 11.02 -19.27
CA CYS A 132 -44.34 11.62 -20.62
C CYS A 132 -43.48 10.81 -21.60
N CYS A 133 -42.59 9.95 -21.10
CA CYS A 133 -41.59 9.24 -21.93
C CYS A 133 -42.01 7.84 -22.39
N GLU A 134 -43.27 7.42 -22.14
CA GLU A 134 -43.78 6.10 -22.56
C GLU A 134 -44.25 6.08 -24.02
N ARG A 135 -44.17 7.21 -24.74
CA ARG A 135 -44.73 7.36 -26.10
C ARG A 135 -43.72 7.50 -27.24
N ALA A 136 -42.41 7.41 -26.97
CA ALA A 136 -41.39 7.80 -27.97
C ALA A 136 -40.51 6.66 -28.51
N ILE A 137 -40.43 5.47 -27.90
CA ILE A 137 -39.52 4.39 -28.38
C ILE A 137 -40.17 3.00 -28.17
N PRO A 138 -40.70 2.33 -29.22
CA PRO A 138 -41.48 1.10 -29.06
C PRO A 138 -40.72 -0.18 -28.68
N ASN A 139 -39.41 -0.15 -28.37
CA ASN A 139 -38.61 -1.37 -28.20
C ASN A 139 -37.56 -1.32 -27.07
N PHE A 140 -37.77 -0.51 -26.01
CA PHE A 140 -36.87 -0.56 -24.85
C PHE A 140 -37.29 -1.67 -23.87
N VAL A 141 -36.59 -2.80 -23.92
CA VAL A 141 -36.78 -3.91 -22.97
C VAL A 141 -36.17 -3.51 -21.62
N TYR A 142 -37.03 -3.27 -20.63
CA TYR A 142 -36.65 -3.09 -19.23
C TYR A 142 -36.10 -4.42 -18.66
N GLN A 143 -34.79 -4.53 -18.42
CA GLN A 143 -34.25 -5.66 -17.67
C GLN A 143 -34.55 -5.50 -16.17
N LYS A 144 -35.65 -6.12 -15.72
CA LYS A 144 -35.90 -6.46 -14.31
C LYS A 144 -34.78 -7.38 -13.82
N GLY A 145 -33.97 -6.97 -12.84
CA GLY A 145 -33.00 -7.91 -12.25
C GLY A 145 -31.99 -7.41 -11.22
N TYR A 146 -31.84 -6.10 -10.98
CA TYR A 146 -30.80 -5.63 -10.05
C TYR A 146 -31.33 -5.51 -8.61
N SER A 147 -30.79 -6.32 -7.71
CA SER A 147 -30.98 -6.16 -6.28
C SER A 147 -30.13 -4.97 -5.77
N CYS A 148 -30.75 -4.08 -4.98
CA CYS A 148 -30.10 -2.93 -4.32
C CYS A 148 -28.81 -3.30 -3.53
N LYS A 149 -28.64 -4.59 -3.20
CA LYS A 149 -27.47 -5.14 -2.49
C LYS A 149 -26.15 -5.04 -3.27
N SER A 150 -26.15 -5.15 -4.59
CA SER A 150 -24.91 -5.22 -5.39
C SER A 150 -24.20 -3.85 -5.50
N LEU A 151 -24.98 -2.78 -5.71
CA LEU A 151 -24.45 -1.41 -5.80
C LEU A 151 -23.94 -0.89 -4.44
N PHE A 152 -24.60 -1.30 -3.36
CA PHE A 152 -24.16 -1.06 -1.98
C PHE A 152 -22.79 -1.72 -1.73
N CYS A 153 -22.65 -3.01 -2.03
CA CYS A 153 -21.44 -3.78 -1.74
C CYS A 153 -20.16 -3.20 -2.39
N LEU A 154 -20.26 -2.68 -3.62
CA LEU A 154 -19.15 -2.02 -4.32
C LEU A 154 -18.67 -0.73 -3.63
N TYR A 155 -19.61 0.18 -3.35
CA TYR A 155 -19.29 1.48 -2.75
C TYR A 155 -18.69 1.29 -1.36
N TRP A 156 -19.25 0.38 -0.58
CA TRP A 156 -18.74 0.05 0.75
C TRP A 156 -17.39 -0.66 0.71
N GLY A 157 -17.14 -1.54 -0.27
CA GLY A 157 -15.86 -2.22 -0.40
C GLY A 157 -14.70 -1.25 -0.70
N LEU A 158 -14.86 -0.37 -1.68
CA LEU A 158 -13.85 0.64 -1.99
C LEU A 158 -13.71 1.67 -0.86
N LEU A 159 -14.82 2.05 -0.22
CA LEU A 159 -14.80 2.93 0.96
C LEU A 159 -13.99 2.32 2.10
N VAL A 160 -14.16 1.02 2.38
CA VAL A 160 -13.37 0.32 3.39
C VAL A 160 -11.88 0.40 3.06
N VAL A 161 -11.48 0.16 1.81
CA VAL A 161 -10.08 0.26 1.38
C VAL A 161 -9.51 1.67 1.60
N LEU A 162 -10.26 2.71 1.24
CA LEU A 162 -9.84 4.11 1.42
C LEU A 162 -9.80 4.52 2.89
N VAL A 163 -10.76 4.08 3.70
CA VAL A 163 -10.79 4.32 5.14
C VAL A 163 -9.63 3.59 5.82
N SER A 164 -9.33 2.35 5.41
CA SER A 164 -8.15 1.63 5.90
C SER A 164 -6.85 2.37 5.58
N GLN A 165 -6.69 2.87 4.34
CA GLN A 165 -5.54 3.72 3.99
C GLN A 165 -5.44 4.93 4.93
N LEU A 166 -6.53 5.69 5.10
CA LEU A 166 -6.54 6.86 5.96
C LEU A 166 -6.14 6.52 7.40
N ILE A 167 -6.74 5.50 8.01
CA ILE A 167 -6.44 5.07 9.38
C ILE A 167 -4.98 4.65 9.50
N CYS A 168 -4.48 3.83 8.57
CA CYS A 168 -3.11 3.34 8.61
C CYS A 168 -2.10 4.50 8.50
N TRP A 169 -2.31 5.41 7.54
CA TRP A 169 -1.44 6.60 7.37
C TRP A 169 -1.49 7.52 8.57
N THR A 170 -2.68 7.80 9.12
CA THR A 170 -2.83 8.58 10.34
C THR A 170 -2.06 7.93 11.49
N GLY A 171 -2.11 6.60 11.62
CA GLY A 171 -1.29 5.85 12.57
C GLY A 171 0.22 6.09 12.37
N GLN A 172 0.72 5.98 11.13
CA GLN A 172 2.14 6.24 10.82
C GLN A 172 2.57 7.67 11.20
N PHE A 173 1.76 8.67 10.85
CA PHE A 173 2.08 10.07 11.17
C PHE A 173 2.00 10.37 12.67
N ILE A 174 1.03 9.78 13.39
CA ILE A 174 0.94 9.90 14.86
C ILE A 174 2.15 9.24 15.51
N GLY A 175 2.55 8.05 15.03
CA GLY A 175 3.76 7.35 15.42
C GLY A 175 4.98 8.28 15.45
N HIS A 176 5.27 8.89 14.30
CA HIS A 176 6.35 9.85 14.14
C HIS A 176 6.16 11.15 14.94
N GLY A 177 4.94 11.70 14.99
CA GLY A 177 4.70 13.03 15.58
C GLY A 177 4.63 13.05 17.11
N VAL A 178 4.15 11.97 17.71
CA VAL A 178 3.87 11.88 19.16
C VAL A 178 4.95 11.08 19.89
N PHE A 179 5.39 9.95 19.33
CA PHE A 179 6.21 8.99 20.07
C PHE A 179 7.71 9.12 19.81
N GLU A 180 8.13 9.72 18.70
CA GLU A 180 9.56 10.00 18.49
C GLU A 180 10.02 11.22 19.29
N VAL A 181 10.91 10.96 20.26
CA VAL A 181 11.52 11.96 21.16
C VAL A 181 12.33 12.98 20.37
N ILE A 182 12.89 12.56 19.24
CA ILE A 182 13.53 13.42 18.26
C ILE A 182 12.40 13.97 17.36
N LYS A 183 11.94 15.21 17.60
CA LYS A 183 11.00 15.93 16.72
C LYS A 183 11.61 16.30 15.36
N ARG A 184 12.20 15.33 14.67
CA ARG A 184 12.70 15.46 13.31
C ARG A 184 11.52 15.27 12.36
N ALA A 185 11.56 15.96 11.22
CA ALA A 185 10.60 15.73 10.15
C ALA A 185 10.59 14.24 9.76
N PRO A 186 9.46 13.65 9.36
CA PRO A 186 9.41 12.27 8.93
C PRO A 186 10.30 12.05 7.70
N ALA A 187 10.97 10.90 7.62
CA ALA A 187 11.88 10.53 6.52
C ALA A 187 11.24 10.64 5.12
N LEU A 188 9.91 10.58 5.05
CA LEU A 188 9.11 10.84 3.85
C LEU A 188 9.43 12.20 3.20
N LEU A 189 9.76 13.21 3.99
CA LEU A 189 10.07 14.56 3.48
C LEU A 189 11.51 14.69 2.97
N ASP A 190 12.40 13.77 3.35
CA ASP A 190 13.80 13.77 2.91
C ASP A 190 13.99 12.96 1.61
N ASN A 191 13.31 11.82 1.47
CA ASN A 191 13.32 11.01 0.25
C ASN A 191 12.07 10.13 0.12
N LEU A 192 11.03 10.68 -0.52
CA LEU A 192 9.72 10.05 -0.64
C LEU A 192 9.79 8.64 -1.27
N ALA A 193 10.39 8.52 -2.45
CA ALA A 193 10.44 7.26 -3.19
C ALA A 193 11.18 6.17 -2.42
N GLN A 194 12.30 6.52 -1.77
CA GLN A 194 13.05 5.59 -0.94
C GLN A 194 12.27 5.21 0.32
N ALA A 195 11.61 6.16 0.99
CA ALA A 195 10.82 5.88 2.19
C ALA A 195 9.70 4.87 1.91
N PHE A 196 8.99 5.02 0.80
CA PHE A 196 7.97 4.06 0.37
C PHE A 196 8.55 2.70 0.02
N LEU A 197 9.60 2.66 -0.80
CA LEU A 197 10.17 1.42 -1.27
C LEU A 197 10.80 0.61 -0.12
N MET A 198 11.45 1.27 0.84
CA MET A 198 12.20 0.58 1.89
C MET A 198 11.35 0.19 3.11
N ALA A 199 10.25 0.89 3.38
CA ALA A 199 9.48 0.69 4.59
C ALA A 199 9.04 -0.77 4.83
N PRO A 200 8.43 -1.51 3.87
CA PRO A 200 8.02 -2.90 4.10
C PRO A 200 9.18 -3.85 4.41
N PHE A 201 10.32 -3.64 3.75
CA PHE A 201 11.51 -4.46 4.00
C PHE A 201 12.11 -4.19 5.39
N PHE A 202 12.17 -2.92 5.81
CA PHE A 202 12.74 -2.57 7.11
C PHE A 202 11.90 -3.03 8.27
N VAL A 203 10.57 -2.91 8.21
CA VAL A 203 9.72 -3.46 9.27
C VAL A 203 9.81 -4.98 9.35
N LEU A 204 10.01 -5.67 8.22
CA LEU A 204 10.26 -7.11 8.22
C LEU A 204 11.62 -7.42 8.85
N LEU A 205 12.68 -6.71 8.46
CA LEU A 205 14.02 -6.93 8.99
C LEU A 205 14.09 -6.67 10.49
N GLU A 206 13.42 -5.61 10.96
CA GLU A 206 13.25 -5.28 12.38
C GLU A 206 12.49 -6.39 13.13
N GLY A 207 11.41 -6.92 12.55
CA GLY A 207 10.69 -8.06 13.09
C GLY A 207 11.54 -9.33 13.14
N LEU A 208 12.33 -9.61 12.11
CA LEU A 208 13.23 -10.76 12.05
C LEU A 208 14.36 -10.64 13.10
N GLN A 209 14.91 -9.45 13.28
CA GLN A 209 15.90 -9.16 14.32
C GLN A 209 15.31 -9.34 15.71
N SER A 210 14.16 -8.72 15.97
CA SER A 210 13.53 -8.71 17.29
C SER A 210 12.97 -10.08 17.70
N ALA A 211 12.40 -10.84 16.76
CA ALA A 211 11.76 -12.12 17.05
C ALA A 211 12.71 -13.33 16.94
N PHE A 212 13.69 -13.29 16.02
CA PHE A 212 14.53 -14.44 15.70
C PHE A 212 16.03 -14.17 15.82
N GLY A 213 16.44 -12.96 16.20
CA GLY A 213 17.86 -12.59 16.26
C GLY A 213 18.55 -12.60 14.90
N TYR A 214 17.79 -12.44 13.81
CA TYR A 214 18.32 -12.54 12.45
C TYR A 214 19.31 -11.41 12.13
N GLU A 215 20.52 -11.75 11.70
CA GLU A 215 21.46 -10.80 11.11
C GLU A 215 21.72 -11.15 9.63
N PRO A 216 21.67 -10.18 8.70
CA PRO A 216 22.09 -10.39 7.30
C PRO A 216 23.51 -10.97 7.19
N TYR A 217 24.43 -10.47 8.02
CA TYR A 217 25.80 -10.96 8.14
C TYR A 217 26.39 -10.60 9.51
N PRO A 218 27.41 -11.31 10.01
CA PRO A 218 27.90 -11.15 11.37
C PRO A 218 28.30 -9.72 11.74
N GLY A 219 27.79 -9.24 12.87
CA GLY A 219 28.07 -7.90 13.41
C GLY A 219 27.29 -6.79 12.70
N PHE A 220 26.28 -7.14 11.89
CA PHE A 220 25.42 -6.17 11.21
C PHE A 220 24.72 -5.26 12.22
N HIS A 221 24.12 -5.83 13.26
CA HIS A 221 23.38 -5.05 14.25
C HIS A 221 24.29 -4.05 14.99
N ALA A 222 25.50 -4.49 15.37
CA ALA A 222 26.47 -3.61 16.03
C ALA A 222 26.91 -2.44 15.14
N ARG A 223 27.18 -2.70 13.84
CA ARG A 223 27.55 -1.64 12.88
C ARG A 223 26.41 -0.68 12.60
N VAL A 224 25.19 -1.19 12.43
CA VAL A 224 23.99 -0.36 12.24
C VAL A 224 23.77 0.51 13.46
N LYS A 225 23.79 -0.08 14.67
CA LYS A 225 23.61 0.67 15.92
C LYS A 225 24.63 1.79 16.08
N ALA A 226 25.91 1.53 15.79
CA ALA A 226 26.94 2.55 15.82
C ALA A 226 26.66 3.71 14.83
N LYS A 227 26.13 3.41 13.63
CA LYS A 227 25.73 4.43 12.65
C LYS A 227 24.49 5.21 13.11
N VAL A 228 23.49 4.54 13.69
CA VAL A 228 22.29 5.19 14.27
C VAL A 228 22.71 6.17 15.36
N ASP A 229 23.54 5.73 16.31
CA ASP A 229 24.01 6.56 17.42
C ASP A 229 24.82 7.77 16.91
N ALA A 230 25.65 7.56 15.87
CA ALA A 230 26.41 8.64 15.23
C ALA A 230 25.50 9.67 14.54
N GLU A 231 24.48 9.22 13.78
CA GLU A 231 23.53 10.12 13.11
C GLU A 231 22.67 10.91 14.11
N ILE A 232 22.22 10.26 15.18
CA ILE A 232 21.47 10.92 16.27
C ILE A 232 22.34 11.99 16.93
N LYS A 233 23.61 11.68 17.21
CA LYS A 233 24.56 12.63 17.80
C LYS A 233 24.80 13.83 16.88
N GLU A 234 25.12 13.58 15.61
CA GLU A 234 25.37 14.65 14.63
C GLU A 234 24.16 15.59 14.49
N TRP A 235 22.94 15.03 14.50
CA TRP A 235 21.72 15.83 14.46
C TRP A 235 21.54 16.70 15.72
N LYS A 236 21.82 16.14 16.92
CA LYS A 236 21.76 16.88 18.18
C LYS A 236 22.77 18.03 18.21
N ASP A 237 24.00 17.77 17.78
CA ASP A 237 25.08 18.77 17.72
C ASP A 237 24.72 19.90 16.73
N LYS A 238 24.22 19.55 15.53
CA LYS A 238 23.73 20.54 14.54
C LYS A 238 22.59 21.40 15.08
N LYS A 239 21.71 20.83 15.91
CA LYS A 239 20.60 21.57 16.52
C LYS A 239 21.10 22.52 17.62
N GLN A 240 22.06 22.10 18.44
CA GLN A 240 22.69 22.95 19.45
C GLN A 240 23.42 24.13 18.80
N ASN A 241 24.20 23.89 17.75
CA ASN A 241 24.93 24.95 17.03
C ASN A 241 24.02 25.97 16.33
N LYS A 242 22.76 25.62 16.03
CA LYS A 242 21.76 26.56 15.49
C LYS A 242 21.08 27.40 16.58
N LEU A 243 21.16 26.96 17.83
CA LEU A 243 20.54 27.62 18.99
C LEU A 243 21.53 28.51 19.74
N SER A 244 22.83 28.26 19.61
CA SER A 244 23.95 29.12 20.07
C SER A 244 24.22 30.26 19.10
#